data_AF-A0A9D7ASY2-F1
#
_entry.id   AF-A0A9D7ASY2-F1
#
_cell.length_a   1.000
_cell.length_b   1.000
_cell.length_c   1.000
_cell.angle_alpha   90.00
_cell.angle_beta   90.00
_cell.angle_gamma   90.00
#
_symmetry.space_group_name_H-M   'P 1'
#
loop_
_entity.id
_entity.type
_entity.pdbx_description
1 polymer ?
#
loop_
_entity_poly.entity_id
_entity_poly.type
_entity_poly.pdbx_seq_one_letter_code
_entity_poly.pdbx_strand_id
1 'polypeptide(L)'
;MRPDSTVAVLQYRAQAKPDDGASLSLLRGALRMVTGWLGKTQPRAVLVTTSTATLGIRGTDFELMDNPQGSHVHVISGEVLMGNAAGDVAIRPGEVASLLRGGERPLRLERGQGRAFDELQGVFSAVKGSGRLEDLVAAHANGIEKHIEASLRDRGLLRAGESVRDFVERRRADVDTLRRRGELPSRDELLERMQNRRDGETEGKAKSPTNDRPERPLLREKIEASS
;
A
#
# COMPACT_ATOMS: atom_id res chain seq x y z
N MET A 1 1.23 10.54 1.09
CA MET A 1 0.41 10.05 2.22
C MET A 1 -0.39 11.22 2.76
N ARG A 2 -1.60 11.00 3.29
CA ARG A 2 -2.38 12.10 3.91
C ARG A 2 -1.82 12.44 5.30
N PRO A 3 -2.08 13.67 5.80
CA PRO A 3 -1.88 13.99 7.22
C PRO A 3 -2.58 12.96 8.13
N ASP A 4 -2.06 12.80 9.34
CA ASP A 4 -2.59 11.90 10.37
C ASP A 4 -2.66 10.41 9.98
N SER A 5 -1.91 10.02 8.95
CA SER A 5 -1.77 8.64 8.54
C SER A 5 -0.61 7.96 9.26
N THR A 6 -0.85 6.76 9.79
CA THR A 6 0.18 5.95 10.43
C THR A 6 0.38 4.66 9.63
N VAL A 7 1.60 4.43 9.15
CA VAL A 7 1.97 3.24 8.38
C VAL A 7 3.19 2.59 9.02
N ALA A 8 3.13 1.27 9.21
CA ALA A 8 4.30 0.46 9.56
C ALA A 8 4.83 -0.24 8.32
N VAL A 9 6.13 -0.13 8.08
CA VAL A 9 6.83 -0.85 7.00
C VAL A 9 7.50 -2.07 7.62
N LEU A 10 6.89 -3.24 7.43
CA LEU A 10 7.35 -4.49 8.07
C LEU A 10 8.45 -5.17 7.25
N GLN A 11 8.45 -4.96 5.93
CA GLN A 11 9.49 -5.44 5.02
C GLN A 11 9.55 -4.54 3.78
N TYR A 12 10.76 -4.32 3.30
CA TYR A 12 10.99 -3.81 1.96
C TYR A 12 12.31 -4.34 1.41
N ARG A 13 12.24 -5.07 0.29
CA ARG A 13 13.40 -5.52 -0.49
C ARG A 13 13.07 -5.43 -1.98
N ALA A 14 13.89 -4.70 -2.73
CA ALA A 14 13.72 -4.45 -4.16
C ALA A 14 15.10 -4.40 -4.84
N GLN A 15 15.80 -5.55 -4.87
CA GLN A 15 17.15 -5.74 -5.40
C GLN A 15 17.18 -6.47 -6.74
N ALA A 16 16.02 -6.65 -7.38
CA ALA A 16 15.79 -7.57 -8.49
C ALA A 16 16.24 -9.00 -8.16
N LYS A 17 15.86 -9.49 -6.98
CA LYS A 17 16.06 -10.88 -6.53
C LYS A 17 14.73 -11.62 -6.37
N PRO A 18 14.68 -12.96 -6.52
CA PRO A 18 13.42 -13.69 -6.49
C PRO A 18 12.68 -13.68 -5.15
N ASP A 19 13.38 -13.39 -4.06
CA ASP A 19 12.87 -13.22 -2.70
C ASP A 19 12.52 -11.75 -2.36
N ASP A 20 12.63 -10.84 -3.33
CA ASP A 20 12.16 -9.46 -3.18
C ASP A 20 10.66 -9.40 -2.84
N GLY A 21 10.29 -8.38 -2.08
CA GLY A 21 8.93 -8.21 -1.58
C GLY A 21 8.79 -6.97 -0.71
N ALA A 22 7.55 -6.58 -0.48
CA ALA A 22 7.19 -5.46 0.38
C ALA A 22 5.96 -5.82 1.20
N SER A 23 6.01 -5.56 2.51
CA SER A 23 4.87 -5.76 3.40
C SER A 23 4.65 -4.51 4.25
N LEU A 24 3.46 -3.92 4.15
CA LEU A 24 3.11 -2.68 4.84
C LEU A 24 1.79 -2.82 5.61
N SER A 25 1.69 -2.13 6.72
CA SER A 25 0.48 -2.07 7.54
C SER A 25 0.00 -0.63 7.64
N LEU A 26 -1.14 -0.30 7.05
CA LEU A 26 -1.81 0.98 7.29
C LEU A 26 -2.64 0.86 8.57
N LEU A 27 -2.22 1.55 9.63
CA LEU A 27 -2.89 1.50 10.94
C LEU A 27 -4.05 2.50 11.03
N ARG A 28 -3.94 3.63 10.33
CA ARG A 28 -4.98 4.67 10.23
C ARG A 28 -4.64 5.63 9.10
N GLY A 29 -5.67 6.21 8.49
CA GLY A 29 -5.55 7.35 7.58
C GLY A 29 -5.66 6.93 6.13
N ALA A 30 -4.93 7.61 5.23
CA ALA A 30 -4.96 7.30 3.81
C ALA A 30 -3.59 7.42 3.15
N LEU A 31 -3.31 6.48 2.23
CA LEU A 31 -2.10 6.49 1.41
C LEU A 31 -2.46 6.20 -0.04
N ARG A 32 -1.58 6.66 -0.93
CA ARG A 32 -1.49 6.19 -2.31
C ARG A 32 -0.20 5.39 -2.41
N MET A 33 -0.27 4.18 -2.95
CA MET A 33 0.90 3.32 -3.12
C MET A 33 1.07 3.00 -4.60
N VAL A 34 2.26 3.33 -5.11
CA VAL A 34 2.73 2.94 -6.44
C VAL A 34 3.76 1.84 -6.24
N THR A 35 3.45 0.62 -6.69
CA THR A 35 4.28 -0.55 -6.38
C THR A 35 5.48 -0.75 -7.30
N GLY A 36 5.55 0.04 -8.38
CA GLY A 36 6.64 0.03 -9.35
C GLY A 36 6.85 -1.34 -10.00
N TRP A 37 8.10 -1.64 -10.36
CA TRP A 37 8.44 -2.93 -10.97
C TRP A 37 8.26 -4.11 -10.00
N LEU A 38 8.36 -3.90 -8.68
CA LEU A 38 8.22 -4.98 -7.70
C LEU A 38 6.84 -5.63 -7.73
N GLY A 39 5.78 -4.81 -7.76
CA GLY A 39 4.40 -5.32 -7.91
C GLY A 39 4.15 -5.99 -9.26
N LYS A 40 4.95 -5.66 -10.28
CA LYS A 40 4.90 -6.32 -11.59
C LYS A 40 5.65 -7.65 -11.59
N THR A 41 6.84 -7.75 -11.00
CA THR A 41 7.67 -8.97 -11.02
C THR A 41 7.27 -9.99 -9.96
N GLN A 42 6.88 -9.54 -8.76
CA GLN A 42 6.51 -10.39 -7.62
C GLN A 42 5.19 -9.96 -6.98
N PRO A 43 4.06 -10.07 -7.71
CA PRO A 43 2.75 -9.66 -7.18
C PRO A 43 2.36 -10.37 -5.88
N ARG A 44 2.75 -11.63 -5.69
CA ARG A 44 2.44 -12.39 -4.46
C ARG A 44 3.25 -11.93 -3.24
N ALA A 45 4.32 -11.19 -3.44
CA ALA A 45 5.22 -10.72 -2.39
C ALA A 45 5.02 -9.25 -2.03
N VAL A 46 4.01 -8.59 -2.61
CA VAL A 46 3.61 -7.23 -2.22
C VAL A 46 2.28 -7.31 -1.50
N LEU A 47 2.34 -7.12 -0.19
CA LEU A 47 1.22 -7.28 0.73
C LEU A 47 0.99 -5.98 1.49
N VAL A 48 -0.26 -5.55 1.55
CA VAL A 48 -0.68 -4.46 2.42
C VAL A 48 -1.77 -4.98 3.33
N THR A 49 -1.78 -4.55 4.58
CA THR A 49 -2.84 -4.89 5.52
C THR A 49 -3.35 -3.64 6.20
N THR A 50 -4.58 -3.72 6.67
CA THR A 50 -5.28 -2.67 7.41
C THR A 50 -5.87 -3.24 8.68
N SER A 51 -6.69 -2.45 9.38
CA SER A 51 -7.44 -2.93 10.54
C SER A 51 -8.55 -3.93 10.20
N THR A 52 -8.94 -4.08 8.93
CA THR A 52 -10.02 -5.02 8.52
C THR A 52 -9.64 -5.95 7.38
N ALA A 53 -8.66 -5.61 6.55
CA ALA A 53 -8.40 -6.29 5.28
C ALA A 53 -6.92 -6.64 5.08
N THR A 54 -6.71 -7.69 4.29
CA THR A 54 -5.45 -8.03 3.64
C THR A 54 -5.56 -7.73 2.16
N LEU A 55 -4.54 -7.09 1.60
CA LEU A 55 -4.48 -6.66 0.21
C LEU A 55 -3.29 -7.35 -0.48
N GLY A 56 -3.59 -8.17 -1.49
CA GLY A 56 -2.62 -8.67 -2.45
C GLY A 56 -2.51 -7.73 -3.65
N ILE A 57 -1.28 -7.30 -3.97
CA ILE A 57 -1.05 -6.25 -4.96
C ILE A 57 -0.51 -6.83 -6.27
N ARG A 58 -1.19 -6.57 -7.38
CA ARG A 58 -0.78 -7.00 -8.73
C ARG A 58 -0.51 -5.80 -9.62
N GLY A 59 0.75 -5.34 -9.63
CA GLY A 59 1.24 -4.29 -10.53
C GLY A 59 0.43 -3.00 -10.49
N THR A 60 0.12 -2.48 -9.29
CA THR A 60 -0.87 -1.41 -9.14
C THR A 60 -0.31 -0.10 -8.60
N ASP A 61 -0.98 0.98 -9.03
CA ASP A 61 -1.15 2.22 -8.32
C ASP A 61 -2.59 2.28 -7.79
N PHE A 62 -2.71 2.50 -6.47
CA PHE A 62 -4.00 2.48 -5.79
C PHE A 62 -3.99 3.44 -4.60
N GLU A 63 -5.19 3.85 -4.23
CA GLU A 63 -5.47 4.60 -3.02
C GLU A 63 -6.11 3.67 -2.00
N LEU A 64 -5.65 3.77 -0.76
CA LEU A 64 -6.13 2.99 0.35
C LEU A 64 -6.41 3.93 1.52
N MET A 65 -7.59 3.77 2.12
CA MET A 65 -7.99 4.45 3.34
C MET A 65 -8.38 3.42 4.40
N ASP A 66 -7.92 3.63 5.63
CA ASP A 66 -8.36 2.89 6.81
C ASP A 66 -8.87 3.87 7.87
N ASN A 67 -10.14 3.70 8.24
CA ASN A 67 -10.85 4.59 9.15
C ASN A 67 -11.70 3.75 10.15
N PRO A 68 -12.43 4.38 11.09
CA PRO A 68 -13.28 3.63 12.02
C PRO A 68 -14.36 2.77 11.35
N GLN A 69 -14.87 3.15 10.17
CA GLN A 69 -15.88 2.41 9.41
C GLN A 69 -15.32 1.20 8.68
N GLY A 70 -14.02 1.19 8.38
CA GLY A 70 -13.35 0.05 7.74
C GLY A 70 -12.26 0.48 6.77
N SER A 71 -11.96 -0.42 5.85
CA SER A 71 -10.91 -0.24 4.85
C SER A 71 -11.51 -0.09 3.46
N HIS A 72 -11.04 0.91 2.73
CA HIS A 72 -11.57 1.29 1.42
C HIS A 72 -10.43 1.41 0.42
N VAL A 73 -10.59 0.81 -0.75
CA VAL A 73 -9.57 0.81 -1.82
C VAL A 73 -10.17 1.31 -3.11
N HIS A 74 -9.43 2.17 -3.80
CA HIS A 74 -9.67 2.59 -5.17
C HIS A 74 -8.46 2.27 -6.03
N VAL A 75 -8.66 1.55 -7.13
CA VAL A 75 -7.56 1.13 -8.01
C VAL A 75 -7.46 2.07 -9.21
N ILE A 76 -6.24 2.52 -9.51
CA ILE A 76 -5.95 3.49 -10.56
C ILE A 76 -5.38 2.79 -11.79
N SER A 77 -4.48 1.83 -11.57
CA SER A 77 -3.93 0.94 -12.59
C SER A 77 -3.60 -0.42 -11.98
N GLY A 78 -3.52 -1.50 -12.77
CA GLY A 78 -3.26 -2.85 -12.24
C GLY A 78 -4.47 -3.46 -11.53
N GLU A 79 -4.23 -4.33 -10.55
CA GLU A 79 -5.28 -5.03 -9.79
C GLU A 79 -4.91 -5.13 -8.30
N VAL A 80 -5.91 -4.99 -7.43
CA VAL A 80 -5.81 -5.27 -5.99
C VAL A 80 -6.76 -6.40 -5.63
N LEU A 81 -6.28 -7.38 -4.88
CA LEU A 81 -7.10 -8.41 -4.26
C LEU A 81 -7.29 -8.03 -2.78
N MET A 82 -8.47 -7.55 -2.40
CA MET A 82 -8.81 -7.25 -1.01
C MET A 82 -9.54 -8.45 -0.39
N GLY A 83 -9.15 -8.88 0.80
CA GLY A 83 -9.84 -9.98 1.46
C GLY A 83 -9.59 -10.10 2.95
N ASN A 84 -10.32 -11.06 3.53
CA ASN A 84 -10.18 -11.55 4.89
C ASN A 84 -10.41 -13.07 4.88
N ALA A 85 -10.55 -13.68 6.06
CA ALA A 85 -10.79 -15.12 6.18
C ALA A 85 -12.09 -15.61 5.49
N ALA A 86 -13.09 -14.75 5.30
CA ALA A 86 -14.35 -15.12 4.65
C ALA A 86 -14.30 -15.05 3.12
N GLY A 87 -13.30 -14.39 2.55
CA GLY A 87 -13.09 -14.36 1.10
C GLY A 87 -12.36 -13.12 0.60
N ASP A 88 -12.08 -13.15 -0.71
CA ASP A 88 -11.39 -12.09 -1.44
C ASP A 88 -12.30 -11.48 -2.52
N VAL A 89 -12.08 -10.19 -2.83
CA VAL A 89 -12.63 -9.46 -3.98
C VAL A 89 -11.48 -8.85 -4.78
N ALA A 90 -11.42 -9.16 -6.08
CA ALA A 90 -10.53 -8.46 -7.00
C ALA A 90 -11.09 -7.07 -7.33
N ILE A 91 -10.21 -6.08 -7.48
CA ILE A 91 -10.54 -4.67 -7.74
C ILE A 91 -9.69 -4.22 -8.92
N ARG A 92 -10.33 -3.71 -9.97
CA ARG A 92 -9.75 -3.29 -11.24
C ARG A 92 -9.70 -1.75 -11.36
N PRO A 93 -8.99 -1.21 -12.36
CA PRO A 93 -8.88 0.23 -12.53
C PRO A 93 -10.25 0.92 -12.61
N GLY A 94 -10.42 1.96 -11.81
CA GLY A 94 -11.67 2.71 -11.67
C GLY A 94 -12.72 2.08 -10.74
N GLU A 95 -12.45 0.89 -10.19
CA GLU A 95 -13.32 0.24 -9.21
C GLU A 95 -12.94 0.63 -7.78
N VAL A 96 -13.94 0.62 -6.90
CA VAL A 96 -13.78 0.78 -5.46
C VAL A 96 -14.26 -0.49 -4.77
N ALA A 97 -13.59 -0.90 -3.70
CA ALA A 97 -14.13 -1.88 -2.78
C ALA A 97 -13.92 -1.46 -1.33
N SER A 98 -14.81 -1.94 -0.47
CA SER A 98 -14.76 -1.68 0.97
C SER A 98 -14.92 -2.98 1.74
N LEU A 99 -14.17 -3.10 2.83
CA LEU A 99 -14.47 -4.04 3.90
C LEU A 99 -14.79 -3.22 5.15
N LEU A 100 -16.07 -3.23 5.53
CA LEU A 100 -16.54 -2.50 6.70
C LEU A 100 -16.07 -3.21 7.99
N ARG A 101 -15.87 -2.44 9.06
CA ARG A 101 -15.58 -2.98 10.38
C ARG A 101 -16.78 -3.79 10.87
N GLY A 102 -16.53 -5.05 11.23
CA GLY A 102 -17.59 -6.01 11.55
C GLY A 102 -18.32 -6.59 10.34
N GLY A 103 -17.94 -6.19 9.11
CA GLY A 103 -18.44 -6.81 7.88
C GLY A 103 -17.81 -8.18 7.65
N GLU A 104 -18.60 -9.11 7.14
CA GLU A 104 -18.14 -10.49 6.92
C GLU A 104 -17.14 -10.60 5.78
N ARG A 105 -17.38 -9.92 4.66
CA ARG A 105 -16.53 -10.02 3.46
C ARG A 105 -16.46 -8.68 2.70
N PRO A 106 -15.41 -8.45 1.88
CA PRO A 106 -15.32 -7.24 1.08
C PRO A 106 -16.46 -7.13 0.08
N LEU A 107 -16.84 -5.89 -0.22
CA LEU A 107 -17.86 -5.53 -1.20
C LEU A 107 -17.27 -4.58 -2.24
N ARG A 108 -17.39 -4.95 -3.52
CA ARG A 108 -17.12 -4.04 -4.62
C ARG A 108 -18.28 -3.06 -4.74
N LEU A 109 -17.96 -1.79 -4.90
CA LEU A 109 -18.92 -0.73 -5.18
C LEU A 109 -18.88 -0.45 -6.68
N GLU A 110 -20.01 -0.62 -7.37
CA GLU A 110 -20.07 -0.28 -8.78
C GLU A 110 -20.24 1.23 -8.98
N ARG A 111 -19.74 1.74 -10.10
CA ARG A 111 -19.93 3.15 -10.47
C ARG A 111 -21.42 3.46 -10.58
N GLY A 112 -21.88 4.46 -9.83
CA GLY A 112 -23.31 4.84 -9.78
C GLY A 112 -24.13 4.09 -8.72
N GLN A 113 -23.54 3.17 -7.93
CA GLN A 113 -24.21 2.57 -6.77
C GLN A 113 -24.17 3.51 -5.56
N GLY A 114 -24.96 4.58 -5.63
CA GLY A 114 -25.37 5.40 -4.48
C GLY A 114 -24.29 6.26 -3.83
N ARG A 115 -24.71 6.96 -2.76
CA ARG A 115 -23.89 7.97 -2.05
C ARG A 115 -22.55 7.44 -1.53
N ALA A 116 -22.46 6.17 -1.16
CA ALA A 116 -21.23 5.59 -0.62
C ALA A 116 -20.09 5.53 -1.65
N PHE A 117 -20.41 5.23 -2.91
CA PHE A 117 -19.42 5.29 -3.99
C PHE A 117 -18.98 6.73 -4.23
N ASP A 118 -19.93 7.66 -4.33
CA ASP A 118 -19.65 9.07 -4.61
C ASP A 118 -18.88 9.76 -3.47
N GLU A 119 -19.19 9.45 -2.21
CA GLU A 119 -18.44 9.93 -1.04
C GLU A 119 -17.01 9.41 -1.05
N LEU A 120 -16.81 8.11 -1.25
CA LEU A 120 -15.47 7.53 -1.30
C LEU A 120 -14.67 8.03 -2.51
N GLN A 121 -15.32 8.15 -3.67
CA GLN A 121 -14.71 8.77 -4.85
C GLN A 121 -14.39 10.23 -4.63
N GLY A 122 -15.23 11.00 -3.93
CA GLY A 122 -14.95 12.38 -3.53
C GLY A 122 -13.74 12.47 -2.61
N VAL A 123 -13.66 11.56 -1.61
CA VAL A 123 -12.51 11.45 -0.71
C VAL A 123 -11.23 11.17 -1.48
N PHE A 124 -11.24 10.21 -2.42
CA PHE A 124 -10.11 9.84 -3.27
C PHE A 124 -9.78 10.91 -4.33
N SER A 125 -10.78 11.57 -4.91
CA SER A 125 -10.59 12.65 -5.89
C SER A 125 -9.97 13.89 -5.23
N ALA A 126 -10.34 14.18 -3.98
CA ALA A 126 -9.66 15.19 -3.17
C ALA A 126 -8.20 14.79 -2.84
N VAL A 127 -7.79 13.53 -3.02
CA VAL A 127 -6.36 13.13 -3.02
C VAL A 127 -5.68 13.51 -4.36
N LYS A 128 -6.41 13.49 -5.47
CA LYS A 128 -5.85 13.57 -6.84
C LYS A 128 -5.77 14.96 -7.47
N GLY A 129 -6.54 15.94 -7.00
CA GLY A 129 -6.69 17.20 -7.73
C GLY A 129 -7.57 17.04 -9.00
N SER A 130 -8.18 18.13 -9.44
CA SER A 130 -9.41 18.17 -10.25
C SER A 130 -9.22 18.08 -11.78
N GLY A 131 -8.96 16.89 -12.34
CA GLY A 131 -8.94 16.68 -13.81
C GLY A 131 -9.86 15.55 -14.30
N ARG A 132 -10.03 15.44 -15.64
CA ARG A 132 -10.87 14.42 -16.29
C ARG A 132 -10.26 13.02 -16.10
N LEU A 133 -11.02 12.10 -15.51
CA LEU A 133 -10.49 10.85 -14.93
C LEU A 133 -9.74 9.96 -15.93
N GLU A 134 -10.23 9.83 -17.17
CA GLU A 134 -9.65 8.92 -18.17
C GLU A 134 -8.31 9.43 -18.74
N ASP A 135 -8.24 10.72 -19.09
CA ASP A 135 -7.01 11.37 -19.58
C ASP A 135 -5.94 11.38 -18.50
N LEU A 136 -6.35 11.59 -17.24
CA LEU A 136 -5.47 11.47 -16.08
C LEU A 136 -4.96 10.04 -15.91
N VAL A 137 -5.79 9.01 -16.08
CA VAL A 137 -5.38 7.60 -15.91
C VAL A 137 -4.35 7.19 -16.96
N ALA A 138 -4.55 7.56 -18.24
CA ALA A 138 -3.60 7.23 -19.30
C ALA A 138 -2.26 7.98 -19.14
N ALA A 139 -2.31 9.29 -18.88
CA ALA A 139 -1.12 10.08 -18.58
C ALA A 139 -0.39 9.57 -17.33
N HIS A 140 -1.14 9.13 -16.33
CA HIS A 140 -0.60 8.57 -15.10
C HIS A 140 0.06 7.20 -15.32
N ALA A 141 -0.55 6.31 -16.10
CA ALA A 141 0.06 5.03 -16.47
C ALA A 141 1.38 5.22 -17.23
N ASN A 142 1.40 6.15 -18.19
CA ASN A 142 2.62 6.50 -18.92
C ASN A 142 3.70 7.10 -17.99
N GLY A 143 3.29 7.93 -17.02
CA GLY A 143 4.18 8.47 -15.99
C GLY A 143 4.79 7.39 -15.10
N ILE A 144 3.98 6.41 -14.66
CA ILE A 144 4.46 5.26 -13.90
C ILE A 144 5.48 4.45 -14.71
N GLU A 145 5.19 4.16 -15.97
CA GLU A 145 6.09 3.34 -16.79
C GLU A 145 7.45 4.01 -16.98
N LYS A 146 7.46 5.31 -17.28
CA LYS A 146 8.69 6.12 -17.36
C LYS A 146 9.44 6.13 -16.03
N HIS A 147 8.73 6.25 -14.91
CA HIS A 147 9.36 6.22 -13.59
C HIS A 147 9.96 4.85 -13.26
N ILE A 148 9.28 3.76 -13.63
CA ILE A 148 9.80 2.40 -13.49
C ILE A 148 11.06 2.25 -14.34
N GLU A 149 11.02 2.67 -15.60
CA GLU A 149 12.18 2.59 -16.50
C GLU A 149 13.38 3.34 -15.92
N ALA A 150 13.20 4.60 -15.54
CA ALA A 150 14.25 5.41 -14.91
C ALA A 150 14.81 4.71 -13.66
N SER A 151 13.93 4.23 -12.77
CA SER A 151 14.35 3.52 -11.55
C SER A 151 15.16 2.26 -11.84
N LEU A 152 14.78 1.49 -12.86
CA LEU A 152 15.52 0.28 -13.25
C LEU A 152 16.87 0.61 -13.91
N ARG A 153 16.93 1.68 -14.73
CA ARG A 153 18.17 2.17 -15.34
C ARG A 153 19.16 2.69 -14.31
N ASP A 154 18.70 3.56 -13.40
CA ASP A 154 19.53 4.14 -12.33
C ASP A 154 20.12 3.07 -11.41
N ARG A 155 19.41 1.95 -11.25
CA ARG A 155 19.85 0.79 -10.45
C ARG A 155 20.68 -0.23 -11.25
N GLY A 156 20.92 0.00 -12.54
CA GLY A 156 21.63 -0.93 -13.42
C GLY A 156 20.93 -2.29 -13.60
N LEU A 157 19.61 -2.33 -13.44
CA LEU A 157 18.81 -3.56 -13.48
C LEU A 157 18.31 -3.93 -14.89
N LEU A 158 18.21 -2.94 -15.78
CA LEU A 158 17.95 -3.18 -17.20
C LEU A 158 19.25 -3.53 -17.93
N ARG A 159 19.20 -4.59 -18.74
CA ARG A 159 20.25 -4.91 -19.70
C ARG A 159 20.26 -3.88 -20.83
N ALA A 160 21.39 -3.78 -21.55
CA ALA A 160 21.49 -2.91 -22.72
C ALA A 160 20.41 -3.26 -23.76
N GLY A 161 19.61 -2.27 -24.17
CA GLY A 161 18.50 -2.45 -25.11
C GLY A 161 17.26 -3.16 -24.56
N GLU A 162 17.25 -3.58 -23.29
CA GLU A 162 16.11 -4.27 -22.68
C GLU A 162 15.00 -3.27 -22.32
N SER A 163 13.76 -3.60 -22.71
CA SER A 163 12.59 -2.81 -22.31
C SER A 163 12.15 -3.17 -20.88
N VAL A 164 11.36 -2.30 -20.24
CA VAL A 164 10.75 -2.61 -18.93
C VAL A 164 9.90 -3.88 -19.01
N ARG A 165 9.20 -4.09 -20.12
CA ARG A 165 8.39 -5.27 -20.35
C ARG A 165 9.25 -6.54 -20.36
N ASP A 166 10.34 -6.54 -21.12
CA ASP A 166 11.25 -7.70 -21.22
C ASP A 166 11.88 -8.02 -19.86
N PHE A 167 12.27 -6.98 -19.11
CA PHE A 167 12.75 -7.15 -17.74
C PHE A 167 11.68 -7.82 -16.86
N VAL A 168 10.44 -7.33 -16.89
CA VAL A 168 9.35 -7.88 -16.08
C VAL A 168 9.06 -9.33 -16.46
N GLU A 169 8.99 -9.65 -17.75
CA GLU A 169 8.73 -11.00 -18.26
C GLU A 169 9.84 -11.97 -17.83
N ARG A 170 11.11 -11.60 -18.02
CA ARG A 170 12.26 -12.38 -17.58
C ARG A 170 12.23 -12.65 -16.08
N ARG A 171 11.99 -11.62 -15.27
CA ARG A 171 11.95 -11.77 -13.80
C ARG A 171 10.78 -12.60 -13.32
N ARG A 172 9.61 -12.49 -13.97
CA ARG A 172 8.46 -13.37 -13.66
C ARG A 172 8.79 -14.83 -13.93
N ALA A 173 9.44 -15.12 -15.06
CA ALA A 173 9.84 -16.49 -15.39
C ALA A 173 10.79 -17.10 -14.35
N ASP A 174 11.79 -16.32 -13.89
CA ASP A 174 12.70 -16.74 -12.81
C ASP A 174 11.94 -17.06 -11.51
N VAL A 175 11.07 -16.14 -11.10
CA VAL A 175 10.28 -16.24 -9.85
C VAL A 175 9.30 -17.42 -9.92
N ASP A 176 8.61 -17.61 -11.04
CA ASP A 176 7.66 -18.70 -11.20
C ASP A 176 8.35 -20.07 -11.22
N THR A 177 9.56 -20.14 -11.79
CA THR A 177 10.39 -21.35 -11.73
C THR A 177 10.70 -21.73 -10.29
N LEU A 178 11.16 -20.78 -9.48
CA LEU A 178 11.50 -21.03 -8.07
C LEU A 178 10.28 -21.36 -7.22
N ARG A 179 9.12 -20.71 -7.47
CA ARG A 179 7.86 -21.08 -6.81
C ARG A 179 7.42 -22.50 -7.12
N ARG A 180 7.52 -22.94 -8.38
CA ARG A 180 7.16 -24.31 -8.76
C ARG A 180 8.02 -25.36 -8.06
N ARG A 181 9.24 -25.00 -7.68
CA ARG A 181 10.16 -25.84 -6.90
C ARG A 181 9.95 -25.75 -5.38
N GLY A 182 9.05 -24.89 -4.91
CA GLY A 182 8.85 -24.66 -3.48
C GLY A 182 9.96 -23.86 -2.81
N GLU A 183 10.82 -23.19 -3.59
CA GLU A 183 11.98 -22.44 -3.07
C GLU A 183 11.62 -21.01 -2.65
N LEU A 184 10.40 -20.56 -2.92
CA LEU A 184 9.88 -19.26 -2.52
C LEU A 184 8.62 -19.44 -1.66
N PRO A 185 8.45 -18.61 -0.62
CA PRO A 185 7.27 -18.70 0.24
C PRO A 185 5.99 -18.43 -0.55
N SER A 186 4.94 -19.14 -0.17
CA SER A 186 3.57 -18.92 -0.59
C SER A 186 3.05 -17.56 -0.06
N ARG A 187 1.92 -17.12 -0.62
CA ARG A 187 1.23 -15.91 -0.13
C ARG A 187 0.88 -16.05 1.35
N ASP A 188 0.40 -17.22 1.75
CA ASP A 188 -0.11 -17.44 3.11
C ASP A 188 1.04 -17.46 4.12
N GLU A 189 2.17 -18.08 3.79
CA GLU A 189 3.39 -17.99 4.61
C GLU A 189 3.91 -16.55 4.71
N LEU A 190 3.82 -15.76 3.64
CA LEU A 190 4.20 -14.35 3.69
C LEU A 190 3.25 -13.54 4.58
N LEU A 191 1.96 -13.85 4.58
CA LEU A 191 0.97 -13.23 5.47
C LEU A 191 1.21 -13.59 6.93
N GLU A 192 1.51 -14.85 7.22
CA GLU A 192 1.85 -15.31 8.57
C GLU A 192 3.11 -14.60 9.09
N ARG A 193 4.18 -14.53 8.26
CA ARG A 193 5.40 -13.76 8.60
C ARG A 193 5.13 -12.28 8.82
N MET A 194 4.13 -11.73 8.15
CA MET A 194 3.73 -10.34 8.30
C MET A 194 3.00 -10.12 9.63
N GLN A 195 2.07 -11.01 9.97
CA GLN A 195 1.33 -10.99 11.25
C GLN A 195 2.30 -11.12 12.43
N ASN A 196 3.19 -12.12 12.41
CA ASN A 196 4.18 -12.33 13.47
C ASN A 196 5.09 -11.10 13.71
N ARG A 197 5.50 -10.41 12.64
CA ARG A 197 6.30 -9.18 12.77
C ARG A 197 5.51 -8.03 13.38
N ARG A 198 4.26 -7.86 12.97
CA ARG A 198 3.37 -6.85 13.56
C ARG A 198 3.20 -7.12 15.06
N ASP A 199 2.93 -8.37 15.43
CA ASP A 199 2.65 -8.76 16.81
C ASP A 199 3.90 -8.61 17.70
N GLY A 200 5.08 -9.00 17.19
CA GLY A 200 6.36 -8.78 17.87
C GLY A 200 6.73 -7.30 18.06
N GLU A 201 6.35 -6.41 17.14
CA GLU A 201 6.49 -4.96 17.33
C GLU A 201 5.55 -4.43 18.43
N THR A 202 4.35 -4.98 18.58
CA THR A 202 3.42 -4.64 19.67
C THR A 202 3.90 -5.15 21.03
N GLU A 203 4.48 -6.35 21.11
CA GLU A 203 5.06 -6.88 22.36
C GLU A 203 6.32 -6.11 22.77
N GLY A 204 7.18 -5.73 21.82
CA GLY A 204 8.36 -4.89 22.08
C GLY A 204 8.04 -3.48 22.58
N LYS A 205 6.84 -2.96 22.31
CA LYS A 205 6.35 -1.67 22.82
C LYS A 205 5.82 -1.71 24.26
N ALA A 206 5.65 -2.89 24.86
CA ALA A 206 5.19 -3.03 26.25
C ALA A 206 6.27 -2.74 27.30
N LYS A 207 7.52 -2.44 26.90
CA LYS A 207 8.55 -1.88 27.77
C LYS A 207 8.83 -0.42 27.38
N SER A 208 7.99 0.49 27.87
CA SER A 208 8.36 1.93 27.91
C SER A 208 9.64 2.08 28.74
N PRO A 209 10.67 2.80 28.26
CA PRO A 209 11.66 3.36 29.18
C PRO A 209 10.95 4.47 29.97
N THR A 210 10.96 4.35 31.29
CA THR A 210 10.69 5.45 32.23
C THR A 210 11.56 6.64 31.83
N ASN A 211 10.94 7.67 31.25
CA ASN A 211 11.61 8.92 30.93
C ASN A 211 11.59 9.80 32.18
N ASP A 212 12.55 9.57 33.06
CA ASP A 212 12.89 10.49 34.13
C ASP A 212 13.67 11.66 33.49
N ARG A 213 12.98 12.76 33.21
CA ARG A 213 13.63 14.06 32.90
C ARG A 213 12.90 15.19 33.61
N PRO A 214 13.64 16.12 34.25
CA PRO A 214 13.08 17.14 35.12
C PRO A 214 12.41 18.25 34.30
N GLU A 215 11.26 18.71 34.79
CA GLU A 215 10.52 19.84 34.22
C GLU A 215 11.37 21.12 34.24
N ARG A 216 11.37 21.86 33.12
CA ARG A 216 11.86 23.24 33.07
C ARG A 216 10.66 24.20 32.88
N PRO A 217 10.62 25.32 33.62
CA PRO A 217 9.42 26.12 33.80
C PRO A 217 9.06 26.97 32.56
N LEU A 218 7.76 27.11 32.32
CA LEU A 218 7.18 27.95 31.29
C LEU A 218 7.38 29.44 31.63
N LEU A 219 8.05 30.17 30.73
CA LEU A 219 8.11 31.63 30.74
C LEU A 219 6.70 32.20 30.43
N ARG A 220 6.01 32.66 31.48
CA ARG A 220 4.93 33.66 31.39
C ARG A 220 5.34 34.84 32.26
N GLU A 221 5.69 35.96 31.64
CA GLU A 221 5.52 37.26 32.26
C GLU A 221 5.74 38.38 31.22
N LYS A 222 4.69 39.18 30.99
CA LYS A 222 4.75 40.64 30.95
C LYS A 222 3.38 41.19 30.56
N ILE A 223 2.54 41.43 31.57
CA ILE A 223 1.65 42.60 31.63
C ILE A 223 1.62 43.04 33.11
N GLU A 224 1.89 44.32 33.33
CA GLU A 224 1.67 45.16 34.54
C GLU A 224 2.61 45.03 35.75
N ALA A 225 3.55 45.99 35.87
CA ALA A 225 3.72 46.81 37.07
C ALA A 225 4.66 48.01 36.82
N SER A 226 4.29 49.16 37.39
CA SER A 226 4.92 50.50 37.42
C SER A 226 4.35 51.44 36.35
N SER A 227 3.39 52.33 36.68
CA SER A 227 3.58 53.55 37.51
C SER A 227 4.67 54.45 36.96
#